data_AF-S4NKW3-F1
#
_entry.id   AF-S4NKW3-F1
#
_cell.length_a   1.000
_cell.length_b   1.000
_cell.length_c   1.000
_cell.angle_alpha   90.00
_cell.angle_beta   90.00
_cell.angle_gamma   90.00
#
_symmetry.space_group_name_H-M   'P 1'
#
loop_
_entity.id
_entity.type
_entity.pdbx_description
1 polymer ?
#
loop_
_entity_poly.entity_id
_entity_poly.type
_entity_poly.pdbx_seq_one_letter_code
_entity_poly.pdbx_strand_id
1 'polypeptide(L)'
;MGRGSTDPDANAEVHKAARLLWEGRGYAGVETAFVSLAAPDVPSGLDRCVRLGARRIVVLPYFLFTGILPDRVRLQTEGWAAAHPEVEVRSADVIGPEPELLDLVWERYTEAVEGDLRMNCDSCVYRVALPGFEDKVGLPQQPHFHPDDDGHHHGHGHGHHHGAHSHAH
;
A
#
# COMPACT_ATOMS: atom_id res chain seq x y z
N MET A 1 8.80 -0.30 -3.31
CA MET A 1 8.48 -0.71 -1.93
C MET A 1 7.01 -0.46 -1.68
N GLY A 2 6.22 -1.51 -1.52
CA GLY A 2 4.79 -1.38 -1.20
C GLY A 2 4.54 -1.35 0.30
N ARG A 3 3.31 -1.00 0.70
CA ARG A 3 2.81 -1.20 2.07
C ARG A 3 2.83 -2.69 2.44
N GLY A 4 2.24 -3.49 1.57
CA GLY A 4 1.90 -4.89 1.78
C GLY A 4 0.51 -5.03 2.40
N SER A 5 -0.19 -6.08 2.00
CA SER A 5 -1.61 -6.31 2.30
C SER A 5 -1.85 -7.80 2.48
N THR A 6 -2.91 -8.16 3.21
CA THR A 6 -3.44 -9.54 3.20
C THR A 6 -4.27 -9.85 1.97
N ASP A 7 -4.60 -8.82 1.17
CA ASP A 7 -5.23 -8.98 -0.14
C ASP A 7 -4.16 -9.24 -1.21
N PRO A 8 -4.14 -10.43 -1.84
CA PRO A 8 -3.16 -10.75 -2.87
C PRO A 8 -3.25 -9.85 -4.10
N ASP A 9 -4.44 -9.33 -4.44
CA ASP A 9 -4.63 -8.47 -5.61
C ASP A 9 -3.92 -7.12 -5.41
N ALA A 10 -4.04 -6.55 -4.19
CA ALA A 10 -3.33 -5.33 -3.82
C ALA A 10 -1.80 -5.49 -3.87
N ASN A 11 -1.27 -6.65 -3.47
CA ASN A 11 0.16 -6.93 -3.58
C ASN A 11 0.57 -7.13 -5.06
N ALA A 12 -0.26 -7.78 -5.87
CA ALA A 12 0.00 -8.01 -7.28
C ALA A 12 0.12 -6.71 -8.08
N GLU A 13 -0.66 -5.67 -7.77
CA GLU A 13 -0.53 -4.37 -8.43
C GLU A 13 0.85 -3.72 -8.20
N VAL A 14 1.52 -3.96 -7.06
CA VAL A 14 2.91 -3.51 -6.85
C VAL A 14 3.88 -4.24 -7.79
N HIS A 15 3.70 -5.53 -8.00
CA HIS A 15 4.50 -6.31 -8.95
C HIS A 15 4.27 -5.87 -10.40
N LYS A 16 3.02 -5.58 -10.76
CA LYS A 16 2.66 -5.05 -12.07
C LYS A 16 3.27 -3.67 -12.30
N ALA A 17 3.16 -2.75 -11.34
CA ALA A 17 3.79 -1.44 -11.41
C ALA A 17 5.31 -1.55 -11.55
N ALA A 18 5.96 -2.43 -10.77
CA ALA A 18 7.39 -2.70 -10.89
C ALA A 18 7.77 -3.23 -12.27
N ARG A 19 6.96 -4.13 -12.85
CA ARG A 19 7.18 -4.66 -14.19
C ARG A 19 7.07 -3.56 -15.27
N LEU A 20 6.03 -2.74 -15.20
CA LEU A 20 5.81 -1.63 -16.12
C LEU A 20 6.90 -0.53 -16.00
N LEU A 21 7.41 -0.30 -14.79
CA LEU A 21 8.53 0.60 -14.56
C LEU A 21 9.82 0.07 -15.17
N TRP A 22 10.06 -1.25 -15.07
CA TRP A 22 11.29 -1.86 -15.55
C TRP A 22 11.37 -1.87 -17.08
N GLU A 23 10.29 -2.29 -17.73
CA GLU A 23 10.26 -2.55 -19.17
C GLU A 23 10.53 -1.28 -19.99
N GLY A 24 11.48 -1.37 -20.93
CA GLY A 24 11.82 -0.29 -21.85
C GLY A 24 12.62 0.89 -21.27
N ARG A 25 13.02 0.87 -19.99
CA ARG A 25 13.72 2.00 -19.34
C ARG A 25 15.23 1.79 -19.11
N GLY A 26 15.76 0.61 -19.46
CA GLY A 26 17.19 0.32 -19.37
C GLY A 26 17.74 0.07 -17.97
N TYR A 27 16.87 -0.12 -16.97
CA TYR A 27 17.31 -0.53 -15.63
C TYR A 27 17.85 -1.97 -15.65
N ALA A 28 18.90 -2.22 -14.86
CA ALA A 28 19.50 -3.55 -14.74
C ALA A 28 18.54 -4.59 -14.14
N GLY A 29 17.60 -4.15 -13.30
CA GLY A 29 16.58 -4.98 -12.69
C GLY A 29 15.69 -4.15 -11.76
N VAL A 30 14.53 -4.69 -11.41
CA VAL A 30 13.63 -4.12 -10.41
C VAL A 30 13.14 -5.25 -9.51
N GLU A 31 13.40 -5.12 -8.21
CA GLU A 31 12.86 -6.02 -7.18
C GLU A 31 11.76 -5.31 -6.39
N THR A 32 10.76 -6.08 -5.99
CA THR A 32 9.67 -5.63 -5.10
C THR A 32 9.91 -6.11 -3.68
N ALA A 33 9.62 -5.27 -2.71
CA ALA A 33 9.54 -5.62 -1.30
C ALA A 33 8.48 -4.76 -0.60
N PHE A 34 8.11 -5.17 0.61
CA PHE A 34 7.02 -4.60 1.39
C PHE A 34 7.48 -4.25 2.80
N VAL A 35 6.89 -3.20 3.37
CA VAL A 35 7.24 -2.75 4.74
C VAL A 35 6.50 -3.54 5.82
N SER A 36 5.32 -4.09 5.51
CA SER A 36 4.55 -4.92 6.43
C SER A 36 3.66 -5.93 5.66
N LEU A 37 3.09 -6.90 6.37
CA LEU A 37 2.01 -7.82 5.93
C LEU A 37 2.28 -8.71 4.70
N ALA A 38 3.34 -8.46 3.93
CA ALA A 38 3.72 -9.23 2.75
C ALA A 38 5.24 -9.40 2.71
N ALA A 39 5.69 -10.44 2.01
CA ALA A 39 7.10 -10.73 1.78
C ALA A 39 7.46 -10.48 0.30
N PRO A 40 8.73 -10.19 -0.02
CA PRO A 40 9.86 -10.03 0.90
C PRO A 40 9.83 -8.68 1.65
N ASP A 41 10.51 -8.62 2.80
CA ASP A 41 10.72 -7.36 3.53
C ASP A 41 11.80 -6.48 2.86
N VAL A 42 11.96 -5.23 3.33
CA VAL A 42 12.89 -4.26 2.73
C VAL A 42 14.34 -4.78 2.69
N PRO A 43 14.94 -5.29 3.80
CA PRO A 43 16.28 -5.88 3.76
C PRO A 43 16.39 -7.05 2.78
N SER A 44 15.41 -7.97 2.77
CA SER A 44 15.41 -9.12 1.86
C SER A 44 15.35 -8.71 0.39
N GLY A 45 14.63 -7.63 0.07
CA GLY A 45 14.60 -7.03 -1.27
C GLY A 45 15.97 -6.48 -1.68
N LEU A 46 16.65 -5.78 -0.77
CA LEU A 46 18.00 -5.27 -1.01
C LEU A 46 19.01 -6.40 -1.21
N ASP A 47 18.95 -7.45 -0.37
CA ASP A 47 19.80 -8.64 -0.51
C ASP A 47 19.60 -9.33 -1.88
N ARG A 48 18.36 -9.37 -2.39
CA ARG A 48 18.09 -9.90 -3.74
C ARG A 48 18.79 -9.08 -4.80
N CYS A 49 18.67 -7.76 -4.77
CA CYS A 49 19.37 -6.88 -5.71
C CYS A 49 20.89 -7.13 -5.69
N VAL A 50 21.50 -7.24 -4.51
CA VAL A 50 22.95 -7.51 -4.39
C VAL A 50 23.31 -8.88 -4.95
N ARG A 51 22.54 -9.93 -4.64
CA ARG A 51 22.77 -11.28 -5.19
C ARG A 51 22.65 -11.33 -6.70
N LEU A 52 21.84 -10.45 -7.29
CA LEU A 52 21.71 -10.26 -8.74
C LEU A 52 22.82 -9.38 -9.33
N GLY A 53 23.77 -8.90 -8.52
CA GLY A 53 24.96 -8.16 -8.95
C GLY A 53 24.82 -6.64 -8.91
N ALA A 54 23.74 -6.10 -8.33
CA ALA A 54 23.57 -4.65 -8.21
C ALA A 54 24.59 -4.06 -7.23
N ARG A 55 25.31 -3.01 -7.67
CA ARG A 55 26.20 -2.19 -6.83
C ARG A 55 25.63 -0.80 -6.52
N ARG A 56 24.60 -0.41 -7.26
CA ARG A 56 23.84 0.83 -7.03
C ARG A 56 22.36 0.48 -7.02
N ILE A 57 21.68 0.81 -5.94
CA ILE A 57 20.27 0.49 -5.71
C ILE A 57 19.53 1.77 -5.38
N VAL A 58 18.39 1.99 -6.04
CA VAL A 58 17.44 3.05 -5.67
C VAL A 58 16.21 2.40 -5.06
N VAL A 59 15.94 2.73 -3.80
CA VAL A 59 14.73 2.33 -3.10
C VAL A 59 13.63 3.33 -3.42
N LEU A 60 12.60 2.88 -4.14
CA LEU A 60 11.44 3.69 -4.51
C LEU A 60 10.25 3.37 -3.59
N PRO A 61 9.85 4.27 -2.68
CA PRO A 61 8.62 4.13 -1.91
C PRO A 61 7.39 4.29 -2.81
N TYR A 62 6.56 3.25 -2.94
CA TYR A 62 5.30 3.30 -3.68
C TYR A 62 4.17 3.77 -2.76
N PHE A 63 4.27 5.04 -2.35
CA PHE A 63 3.37 5.71 -1.41
C PHE A 63 3.02 7.10 -1.94
N LEU A 64 1.77 7.52 -1.76
CA LEU A 64 1.32 8.85 -2.14
C LEU A 64 1.76 9.92 -1.13
N PHE A 65 1.78 9.56 0.16
CA PHE A 65 2.01 10.51 1.25
C PHE A 65 3.12 10.04 2.17
N THR A 66 3.74 11.00 2.87
CA THR A 66 4.67 10.76 3.97
C THR A 66 3.95 10.15 5.17
N GLY A 67 4.70 9.51 6.06
CA GLY A 67 4.18 8.99 7.32
C GLY A 67 5.03 7.85 7.86
N ILE A 68 4.51 7.18 8.89
CA ILE A 68 5.21 6.14 9.65
C ILE A 68 5.76 5.03 8.74
N LEU A 69 5.01 4.63 7.71
CA LEU A 69 5.41 3.53 6.83
C LEU A 69 6.55 3.91 5.86
N PRO A 70 6.47 5.01 5.08
CA PRO A 70 7.63 5.51 4.34
C PRO A 70 8.86 5.77 5.24
N ASP A 71 8.66 6.32 6.44
CA ASP A 71 9.76 6.55 7.39
C ASP A 71 10.42 5.24 7.83
N ARG A 72 9.62 4.19 8.07
CA ARG A 72 10.13 2.86 8.38
C ARG A 72 10.91 2.26 7.21
N VAL A 73 10.44 2.42 5.96
CA VAL A 73 11.19 1.98 4.77
C VAL A 73 12.55 2.67 4.71
N ARG A 74 12.59 3.99 4.93
CA ARG A 74 13.84 4.75 4.97
C ARG A 74 14.78 4.24 6.06
N LEU A 75 14.28 4.08 7.29
CA LEU A 75 15.08 3.58 8.41
C LEU A 75 15.67 2.18 8.15
N GLN A 76 14.85 1.26 7.62
CA GLN A 76 15.30 -0.09 7.26
C GLN A 76 16.35 -0.06 6.15
N THR A 77 16.17 0.82 5.16
CA THR A 77 17.11 1.01 4.05
C THR A 77 18.45 1.57 4.53
N GLU A 78 18.42 2.62 5.36
CA GLU A 78 19.61 3.24 5.93
C GLU A 78 20.38 2.27 6.83
N GLY A 79 19.67 1.52 7.69
CA GLY A 79 20.27 0.49 8.53
C GLY A 79 20.94 -0.62 7.73
N TRP A 80 20.30 -1.09 6.66
CA TRP A 80 20.89 -2.08 5.76
C TRP A 80 22.10 -1.51 5.01
N ALA A 81 22.02 -0.28 4.50
CA ALA A 81 23.10 0.36 3.75
C ALA A 81 24.34 0.61 4.62
N ALA A 82 24.15 0.97 5.89
CA ALA A 82 25.25 1.12 6.85
C ALA A 82 26.04 -0.18 7.07
N ALA A 83 25.39 -1.34 6.92
CA ALA A 83 26.03 -2.65 7.01
C ALA A 83 26.69 -3.12 5.71
N HIS A 84 26.43 -2.46 4.57
CA HIS A 84 26.92 -2.84 3.24
C HIS A 84 27.56 -1.63 2.52
N PRO A 85 28.67 -1.08 3.03
CA PRO A 85 29.29 0.15 2.50
C PRO A 85 29.81 0.01 1.05
N GLU A 86 29.94 -1.21 0.54
CA GLU A 86 30.33 -1.51 -0.84
C GLU A 86 29.20 -1.32 -1.86
N VAL A 87 27.96 -1.11 -1.40
CA VAL A 87 26.77 -0.92 -2.24
C VAL A 87 26.25 0.51 -2.06
N GLU A 88 26.13 1.26 -3.15
CA GLU A 88 25.52 2.58 -3.11
C GLU A 88 24.00 2.45 -3.08
N VAL A 89 23.38 2.80 -1.94
CA VAL A 89 21.92 2.80 -1.81
C VAL A 89 21.41 4.22 -1.65
N ARG A 90 20.37 4.57 -2.44
CA ARG A 90 19.65 5.84 -2.32
C ARG A 90 18.17 5.59 -2.15
N SER A 91 17.52 6.36 -1.30
CA SER A 91 16.05 6.36 -1.18
C SER A 91 15.49 7.53 -1.98
N ALA A 92 14.49 7.25 -2.81
CA ALA A 92 13.65 8.29 -3.41
C ALA A 92 12.61 8.79 -2.40
N ASP A 93 12.05 9.95 -2.66
CA ASP A 93 10.90 10.46 -1.91
C ASP A 93 9.62 9.68 -2.26
N VAL A 94 8.58 9.89 -1.46
CA VAL A 94 7.21 9.46 -1.81
C VAL A 94 6.73 10.20 -3.06
N ILE A 95 5.68 9.70 -3.72
CA ILE A 95 5.14 10.34 -4.92
C ILE A 95 4.70 11.78 -4.62
N GLY A 96 4.05 12.01 -3.48
CA GLY A 96 3.71 13.37 -3.04
C GLY A 96 2.60 14.02 -3.87
N PRO A 97 2.36 15.33 -3.69
CA PRO A 97 1.27 16.06 -4.33
C PRO A 97 1.63 16.49 -5.77
N GLU A 98 1.74 15.53 -6.67
CA GLU A 98 2.06 15.81 -8.08
C GLU A 98 0.83 16.23 -8.90
N PRO A 99 0.96 17.17 -9.86
CA PRO A 99 -0.15 17.58 -10.73
C PRO A 99 -0.85 16.42 -11.44
N GLU A 100 -0.08 15.42 -11.89
CA GLU A 100 -0.60 14.24 -12.57
C GLU A 100 -1.53 13.39 -11.68
N LEU A 101 -1.31 13.41 -10.35
CA LEU A 101 -2.22 12.75 -9.41
C LEU A 101 -3.53 13.52 -9.28
N LEU A 102 -3.51 14.85 -9.35
CA LEU A 102 -4.73 15.65 -9.34
C LEU A 102 -5.57 15.37 -10.59
N ASP A 103 -4.93 15.33 -11.76
CA ASP A 103 -5.59 14.98 -13.02
C ASP A 103 -6.21 13.58 -12.95
N LEU A 104 -5.49 12.61 -12.39
CA LEU A 104 -6.00 11.26 -12.19
C LEU A 104 -7.20 11.21 -11.24
N VAL A 105 -7.17 11.94 -10.13
CA VAL A 105 -8.31 12.03 -9.19
C VAL A 105 -9.52 12.65 -9.89
N TRP A 106 -9.30 13.66 -10.73
CA TRP A 106 -10.35 14.29 -11.53
C TRP A 106 -10.96 13.31 -12.55
N GLU A 107 -10.12 12.55 -13.26
CA GLU A 107 -10.55 11.50 -14.19
C GLU A 107 -11.43 10.46 -13.48
N ARG A 108 -10.99 9.95 -12.32
CA ARG A 108 -11.76 8.97 -11.53
C ARG A 108 -13.08 9.56 -11.01
N TYR A 109 -13.11 10.85 -10.67
CA TYR A 109 -14.36 11.54 -10.29
C TYR A 109 -15.34 11.60 -11.46
N THR A 110 -14.88 12.03 -12.64
CA THR A 110 -15.72 12.09 -13.84
C THR A 110 -16.28 10.71 -14.21
N GLU A 111 -15.44 9.67 -14.22
CA GLU A 111 -15.87 8.29 -14.46
C GLU A 111 -16.97 7.83 -13.49
N ALA A 112 -16.84 8.18 -12.21
CA ALA A 112 -17.83 7.81 -11.20
C ALA A 112 -19.17 8.52 -11.41
N VAL A 113 -19.16 9.80 -11.80
CA VAL A 113 -20.39 10.59 -12.05
C VAL A 113 -21.07 10.16 -13.35
N GLU A 114 -20.29 9.79 -14.36
CA GLU A 114 -20.79 9.34 -15.66
C GLU A 114 -21.16 7.85 -15.69
N GLY A 115 -20.78 7.10 -14.66
CA GLY A 115 -21.08 5.66 -14.52
C GLY A 115 -20.14 4.75 -15.32
N ASP A 116 -19.00 5.25 -15.77
CA ASP A 116 -17.96 4.50 -16.50
C ASP A 116 -16.82 4.07 -15.55
N LEU A 117 -17.18 3.31 -14.51
CA LEU A 117 -16.21 2.84 -13.52
C LEU A 117 -15.33 1.72 -14.09
N ARG A 118 -14.09 2.07 -14.45
CA ARG A 118 -13.09 1.14 -14.97
C ARG A 118 -12.21 0.59 -13.85
N MET A 119 -12.80 -0.22 -12.99
CA MET A 119 -12.08 -0.93 -11.92
C MET A 119 -11.73 -2.34 -12.37
N ASN A 120 -10.51 -2.78 -12.05
CA ASN A 120 -10.13 -4.19 -12.13
C ASN A 120 -10.91 -4.96 -11.05
N CYS A 121 -12.10 -5.47 -11.39
CA CYS A 121 -12.83 -6.42 -10.54
C CYS A 121 -12.53 -7.88 -10.90
N ASP A 122 -11.89 -8.12 -12.04
CA ASP A 122 -11.70 -9.45 -12.63
C ASP A 122 -10.69 -10.32 -11.84
N SER A 123 -9.84 -9.71 -11.02
CA SER A 123 -8.94 -10.43 -10.10
C SER A 123 -9.31 -10.27 -8.61
N CYS A 124 -10.41 -9.58 -8.30
CA CYS A 124 -10.82 -9.35 -6.92
C CYS A 124 -11.31 -10.64 -6.26
N VAL A 125 -10.66 -11.06 -5.16
CA VAL A 125 -11.02 -12.29 -4.41
C VAL A 125 -12.44 -12.29 -3.82
N TYR A 126 -13.08 -11.12 -3.76
CA TYR A 126 -14.47 -10.97 -3.29
C TYR A 126 -15.49 -11.10 -4.44
N ARG A 127 -15.03 -11.04 -5.69
CA ARG A 127 -15.88 -11.09 -6.90
C ARG A 127 -15.64 -12.33 -7.75
N VAL A 128 -14.44 -12.89 -7.69
CA VAL A 128 -14.03 -14.04 -8.48
C VAL A 128 -13.53 -15.15 -7.55
N ALA A 129 -13.87 -16.40 -7.87
CA ALA A 129 -13.44 -17.59 -7.13
C ALA A 129 -11.97 -17.91 -7.45
N LEU A 130 -11.06 -17.16 -6.83
CA LEU A 130 -9.63 -17.43 -6.90
C LEU A 130 -9.29 -18.66 -6.03
N PRO A 131 -8.52 -19.65 -6.54
CA PRO A 131 -8.15 -20.83 -5.77
C PRO A 131 -7.52 -20.49 -4.41
N GLY A 132 -8.08 -21.05 -3.34
CA GLY A 132 -7.66 -20.79 -1.96
C GLY A 132 -8.32 -19.58 -1.28
N PHE A 133 -9.23 -18.88 -1.96
CA PHE A 133 -10.00 -17.75 -1.44
C PHE A 133 -11.50 -17.87 -1.77
N GLU A 134 -11.98 -19.08 -2.07
CA GLU A 134 -13.37 -19.33 -2.48
C GLU A 134 -14.39 -18.92 -1.41
N ASP A 135 -13.99 -18.97 -0.13
CA ASP A 135 -14.78 -18.56 1.03
C ASP A 135 -15.04 -17.05 1.08
N LYS A 136 -14.29 -16.24 0.34
CA LYS A 136 -14.43 -14.78 0.29
C LYS A 136 -15.44 -14.27 -0.73
N VAL A 137 -15.84 -15.11 -1.68
CA VAL A 137 -16.68 -14.68 -2.81
C VAL A 137 -18.06 -14.25 -2.31
N GLY A 138 -18.48 -13.03 -2.66
CA GLY A 138 -19.77 -12.45 -2.28
C GLY A 138 -19.80 -11.82 -0.88
N LEU A 139 -18.76 -11.99 -0.08
CA LEU A 139 -18.65 -11.28 1.20
C LEU A 139 -18.30 -9.80 0.99
N PRO A 140 -18.75 -8.90 1.87
CA PRO A 140 -18.24 -7.52 1.89
C PRO A 140 -16.72 -7.51 2.12
N GLN A 141 -16.01 -6.64 1.41
CA GLN A 141 -14.60 -6.40 1.66
C GLN A 141 -14.45 -5.84 3.08
N GLN A 142 -13.63 -6.47 3.91
CA GLN A 142 -13.36 -6.02 5.27
C GLN A 142 -11.96 -5.42 5.37
N PRO A 143 -11.79 -4.27 6.06
CA PRO A 143 -10.47 -3.74 6.38
C PRO A 143 -9.68 -4.78 7.17
N HIS A 144 -8.41 -4.98 6.78
CA HIS A 144 -7.51 -5.83 7.55
C HIS A 144 -6.96 -5.07 8.75
N PHE A 145 -6.64 -5.79 9.82
CA PHE A 145 -6.07 -5.19 11.03
C PHE A 145 -4.62 -4.75 10.77
N HIS A 146 -4.36 -3.45 10.98
CA HIS A 146 -3.02 -2.90 10.92
C HIS A 146 -2.43 -2.83 12.33
N PRO A 147 -1.37 -3.61 12.64
CA PRO A 147 -0.75 -3.57 13.97
C PRO A 147 -0.08 -2.22 14.29
N ASP A 148 0.15 -1.38 13.26
CA ASP A 148 0.75 -0.05 13.36
C ASP A 148 -0.28 1.09 13.36
N ASP A 149 -1.59 0.80 13.31
CA ASP A 149 -2.63 1.81 13.56
C ASP A 149 -2.78 1.97 15.08
N ASP A 150 -2.28 3.08 15.63
CA ASP A 150 -2.65 3.50 16.97
C ASP A 150 -4.17 3.70 16.98
N GLY A 151 -4.90 2.80 17.62
CA GLY A 151 -6.35 2.76 17.63
C GLY A 151 -6.96 4.07 18.12
N HIS A 152 -7.35 4.96 17.20
CA HIS A 152 -8.22 6.08 17.49
C HIS A 152 -9.64 5.55 17.72
N HIS A 153 -9.90 5.12 18.95
CA HIS A 153 -11.25 4.84 19.43
C HIS A 153 -12.04 6.16 19.50
N HIS A 154 -12.77 6.50 18.44
CA HIS A 154 -13.85 7.50 18.51
C HIS A 154 -15.05 6.90 19.24
N GLY A 155 -15.03 6.97 20.57
CA GLY A 155 -16.19 6.65 21.40
C GLY A 155 -17.29 7.70 21.20
N HIS A 156 -18.23 7.45 20.29
CA HIS A 156 -19.49 8.21 20.24
C HIS A 156 -20.39 7.77 21.41
N GLY A 157 -20.22 8.43 22.56
CA GLY A 157 -21.14 8.33 23.68
C GLY A 157 -22.47 9.01 23.34
N HIS A 158 -23.46 8.23 22.87
CA HIS A 158 -24.85 8.69 22.79
C HIS A 158 -25.46 8.71 24.20
N GLY A 159 -25.28 9.82 24.91
CA GLY A 159 -26.01 10.12 26.14
C GLY A 159 -27.46 10.47 25.83
N HIS A 160 -28.36 9.49 25.89
CA HIS A 160 -29.80 9.74 25.89
C HIS A 160 -30.24 10.30 27.25
N HIS A 161 -30.37 11.62 27.34
CA HIS A 161 -31.06 12.26 28.46
C HIS A 161 -32.58 12.09 28.28
N HIS A 162 -33.17 11.14 29.00
CA HIS A 162 -34.62 11.07 29.18
C HIS A 162 -35.06 12.15 30.18
N GLY A 163 -35.62 13.24 29.66
CA GLY A 163 -36.34 14.23 30.46
C GLY A 163 -37.60 13.61 31.05
N ALA A 164 -37.63 13.44 32.36
CA ALA A 164 -38.81 13.06 33.11
C ALA A 164 -39.79 14.25 33.17
N HIS A 165 -40.93 14.14 32.50
CA HIS A 165 -42.07 15.03 32.74
C HIS A 165 -43.01 14.38 33.74
N SER A 166 -42.97 14.88 34.98
CA SER A 166 -43.97 14.62 36.01
C SER A 166 -45.20 15.49 35.77
N HIS A 167 -46.36 14.88 35.53
CA HIS A 167 -47.65 15.53 35.72
C HIS A 167 -48.25 15.05 37.04
N ALA A 168 -48.47 15.98 37.97
CA ALA A 168 -49.32 15.80 39.13
C ALA A 168 -50.53 16.74 38.97
N HIS A 169 -51.68 16.17 39.32
CA HIS A 169 -53.07 16.65 39.40
C HIS A 169 -53.33 18.15 39.35
#